data_AF-A0A929SQH6-F1
#
_entry.id   AF-A0A929SQH6-F1
#
_cell.length_a   1.000
_cell.length_b   1.000
_cell.length_c   1.000
_cell.angle_alpha   90.00
_cell.angle_beta   90.00
_cell.angle_gamma   90.00
#
_symmetry.space_group_name_H-M   'P 1'
#
loop_
_entity.id
_entity.type
_entity.pdbx_description
1 polymer ?
#
loop_
_entity_poly.entity_id
_entity_poly.type
_entity_poly.pdbx_seq_one_letter_code
_entity_poly.pdbx_strand_id
1 'polypeptide(L)'
;KAARLGNVSKETQYILDYVGVEAPEFVSNIENGTEVMLVDHNEFDQSADNIENLKIISVTDHHRISNFHTTEPLYYNAKPYGCTNTLLFEEYKANGVEIDSKIATLMISAIISDTLLLKSPTCTDHDVEAFNELEKIVGFDAREYGMNMLKAGTDLSTYSATEVVNLDAKEFTEKGKKFVVAQVNTADIDDVFSRKEELAFAMEKEINDKGLELFLFVITDIVNTNSKIIAMGNLKGLVEKAFNKKLDADDSMFLEGVMSRKKQIAPPLLANLD
;
A
#
# COMPACT_ATOMS: atom_id res chain seq x y z
N LYS A 1 -3.97 6.89 26.83
CA LYS A 1 -2.89 7.50 26.00
C LYS A 1 -2.88 6.79 24.67
N ALA A 2 -2.45 7.45 23.58
CA ALA A 2 -2.25 6.75 22.30
C ALA A 2 -1.03 5.82 22.38
N ALA A 3 -1.13 4.66 21.75
CA ALA A 3 -0.08 3.64 21.70
C ALA A 3 -0.12 2.91 20.35
N ARG A 4 0.96 2.20 20.01
CA ARG A 4 1.08 1.37 18.80
C ARG A 4 1.53 -0.05 19.15
N LEU A 5 1.09 -1.02 18.35
CA LEU A 5 1.41 -2.45 18.52
C LEU A 5 2.50 -2.96 17.59
N GLY A 6 3.02 -2.10 16.70
CA GLY A 6 4.01 -2.48 15.69
C GLY A 6 5.01 -1.37 15.41
N ASN A 7 5.99 -1.67 14.56
CA ASN A 7 6.93 -0.67 14.07
C ASN A 7 6.23 0.37 13.19
N VAL A 8 6.77 1.59 13.20
CA VAL A 8 6.30 2.68 12.32
C VAL A 8 6.78 2.40 10.90
N SER A 9 5.89 2.45 9.91
CA SER A 9 6.24 2.29 8.50
C SER A 9 6.99 3.53 7.98
N LYS A 10 7.68 3.42 6.82
CA LYS A 10 8.31 4.59 6.19
C LYS A 10 7.28 5.68 5.85
N GLU A 11 6.08 5.28 5.42
CA GLU A 11 4.97 6.20 5.14
C GLU A 11 4.55 6.95 6.41
N THR A 12 4.29 6.23 7.49
CA THR A 12 3.89 6.85 8.75
C THR A 12 5.01 7.71 9.32
N GLN A 13 6.27 7.29 9.19
CA GLN A 13 7.42 8.09 9.61
C GLN A 13 7.48 9.42 8.84
N TYR A 14 7.24 9.42 7.52
CA TYR A 14 7.15 10.64 6.73
C TYR A 14 6.09 11.60 7.29
N ILE A 15 4.91 11.09 7.66
CA ILE A 15 3.83 11.88 8.27
C ILE A 15 4.30 12.49 9.60
N LEU A 16 4.87 11.66 10.48
CA LEU A 16 5.32 12.09 11.81
C LEU A 16 6.41 13.16 11.72
N ASP A 17 7.37 12.99 10.81
CA ASP A 17 8.45 13.94 10.56
C ASP A 17 7.90 15.26 9.97
N TYR A 18 6.97 15.18 9.01
CA TYR A 18 6.34 16.34 8.40
C TYR A 18 5.58 17.18 9.44
N VAL A 19 4.89 16.53 10.37
CA VAL A 19 4.10 17.19 11.42
C VAL A 19 4.97 17.61 12.61
N GLY A 20 6.16 17.03 12.77
CA GLY A 20 7.05 17.27 13.92
C GLY A 20 6.53 16.63 15.20
N VAL A 21 6.05 15.39 15.12
CA VAL A 21 5.59 14.61 16.28
C VAL A 21 6.33 13.30 16.46
N GLU A 22 6.47 12.90 17.72
CA GLU A 22 6.96 11.57 18.04
C GLU A 22 5.88 10.52 17.76
N ALA A 23 6.32 9.33 17.35
CA ALA A 23 5.44 8.17 17.25
C ALA A 23 4.81 7.85 18.60
N PRO A 24 3.56 7.34 18.63
CA PRO A 24 2.98 6.78 19.84
C PRO A 24 3.90 5.72 20.48
N GLU A 25 3.77 5.56 21.79
CA GLU A 25 4.53 4.58 22.55
C GLU A 25 4.28 3.17 22.02
N PHE A 26 5.35 2.41 21.80
CA PHE A 26 5.23 0.99 21.48
C PHE A 26 4.85 0.22 22.74
N VAL A 27 3.74 -0.50 22.69
CA VAL A 27 3.30 -1.35 23.79
C VAL A 27 3.28 -2.80 23.34
N SER A 28 4.07 -3.64 24.03
CA SER A 28 4.06 -5.10 23.84
C SER A 28 3.32 -5.84 24.95
N ASN A 29 2.95 -5.14 26.03
CA ASN A 29 2.17 -5.69 27.12
C ASN A 29 1.35 -4.57 27.76
N ILE A 30 0.05 -4.79 27.92
CA ILE A 30 -0.89 -3.84 28.54
C ILE A 30 -1.34 -4.45 29.87
N GLU A 31 -1.44 -3.67 30.94
CA GLU A 31 -1.90 -4.20 32.22
C GLU A 31 -3.35 -4.74 32.12
N ASN A 32 -3.59 -5.95 32.63
CA ASN A 32 -4.93 -6.55 32.60
C ASN A 32 -5.97 -5.65 33.28
N GLY A 33 -7.18 -5.59 32.71
CA GLY A 33 -8.26 -4.73 33.16
C GLY A 33 -8.12 -3.26 32.75
N THR A 34 -7.04 -2.87 32.06
CA THR A 34 -6.90 -1.52 31.49
C THR A 34 -8.04 -1.24 30.51
N GLU A 35 -8.63 -0.05 30.62
CA GLU A 35 -9.63 0.43 29.66
C GLU A 35 -8.96 0.84 28.35
N VAL A 36 -9.46 0.30 27.24
CA VAL A 36 -8.91 0.55 25.90
C VAL A 36 -9.99 0.98 24.91
N MET A 37 -9.57 1.84 23.99
CA MET A 37 -10.35 2.27 22.83
C MET A 37 -9.63 1.71 21.60
N LEU A 38 -10.34 0.93 20.78
CA LEU A 38 -9.79 0.40 19.54
C LEU A 38 -10.11 1.36 18.40
N VAL A 39 -9.12 1.60 17.56
CA VAL A 39 -9.27 2.34 16.31
C VAL A 39 -8.77 1.47 15.18
N ASP A 40 -9.49 1.50 14.05
CA ASP A 40 -9.10 0.88 12.78
C ASP A 40 -9.03 -0.67 12.78
N HIS A 41 -9.44 -1.31 13.86
CA HIS A 41 -9.58 -2.77 13.91
C HIS A 41 -10.55 -3.19 15.02
N ASN A 42 -11.05 -4.42 14.88
CA ASN A 42 -11.83 -5.10 15.91
C ASN A 42 -11.45 -6.58 16.09
N GLU A 43 -10.96 -7.27 15.05
CA GLU A 43 -10.63 -8.69 15.17
C GLU A 43 -9.50 -8.89 16.20
N PHE A 44 -9.71 -9.76 17.21
CA PHE A 44 -8.75 -9.92 18.32
C PHE A 44 -7.35 -10.34 17.86
N ASP A 45 -7.27 -11.12 16.77
CA ASP A 45 -5.99 -11.55 16.18
C ASP A 45 -5.15 -10.40 15.60
N GLN A 46 -5.73 -9.20 15.44
CA GLN A 46 -5.05 -7.99 14.98
C GLN A 46 -4.70 -7.03 16.14
N SER A 47 -5.16 -7.33 17.35
CA SER A 47 -5.03 -6.46 18.51
C SER A 47 -3.85 -6.84 19.40
N ALA A 48 -3.76 -6.24 20.59
CA ALA A 48 -2.74 -6.59 21.58
C ALA A 48 -2.87 -8.06 22.01
N ASP A 49 -1.73 -8.75 22.24
CA ASP A 49 -1.69 -10.18 22.60
C ASP A 49 -2.61 -10.56 23.77
N ASN A 50 -2.85 -9.64 24.70
CA ASN A 50 -3.69 -9.85 25.88
C ASN A 50 -5.04 -9.11 25.82
N ILE A 51 -5.53 -8.74 24.63
CA ILE A 51 -6.78 -7.97 24.43
C ILE A 51 -7.98 -8.55 25.18
N GLU A 52 -8.09 -9.89 25.27
CA GLU A 52 -9.16 -10.58 26.00
C GLU A 52 -9.20 -10.25 27.49
N ASN A 53 -8.07 -9.84 28.07
CA ASN A 53 -7.95 -9.46 29.47
C ASN A 53 -8.13 -7.95 29.70
N LEU A 54 -8.36 -7.16 28.64
CA LEU A 54 -8.55 -5.72 28.72
C LEU A 54 -10.03 -5.36 28.72
N LYS A 55 -10.35 -4.12 29.10
CA LYS A 55 -11.72 -3.60 29.08
C LYS A 55 -11.93 -2.72 27.85
N ILE A 56 -12.52 -3.27 26.81
CA ILE A 56 -12.82 -2.52 25.57
C ILE A 56 -14.01 -1.60 25.80
N ILE A 57 -13.77 -0.29 25.87
CA ILE A 57 -14.81 0.71 26.14
C ILE A 57 -15.33 1.40 24.87
N SER A 58 -14.54 1.40 23.80
CA SER A 58 -15.00 1.86 22.50
C SER A 58 -14.27 1.22 21.32
N VAL A 59 -14.95 1.19 20.16
CA VAL A 59 -14.37 0.83 18.86
C VAL A 59 -14.82 1.87 17.83
N THR A 60 -13.86 2.44 17.09
CA THR A 60 -14.11 3.25 15.89
C THR A 60 -13.36 2.63 14.71
N ASP A 61 -14.09 2.06 13.75
CA ASP A 61 -13.51 1.19 12.72
C ASP A 61 -14.28 1.29 11.39
N HIS A 62 -13.64 0.91 10.28
CA HIS A 62 -14.26 0.84 8.97
C HIS A 62 -14.25 -0.58 8.36
N HIS A 63 -13.67 -1.54 9.07
CA HIS A 63 -13.59 -2.94 8.66
C HIS A 63 -14.88 -3.73 8.95
N ARG A 64 -14.94 -4.94 8.40
CA ARG A 64 -15.94 -5.94 8.80
C ARG A 64 -15.76 -6.30 10.28
N ILE A 65 -16.84 -6.74 10.91
CA ILE A 65 -16.80 -7.22 12.29
C ILE A 65 -16.63 -8.74 12.29
N SER A 66 -15.57 -9.23 12.94
CA SER A 66 -15.24 -10.65 13.04
C SER A 66 -14.35 -10.89 14.26
N ASN A 67 -14.37 -12.09 14.84
CA ASN A 67 -13.55 -12.47 16.01
C ASN A 67 -13.49 -11.38 17.11
N PHE A 68 -14.66 -10.81 17.45
CA PHE A 68 -14.79 -9.73 18.42
C PHE A 68 -15.94 -10.03 19.37
N HIS A 69 -15.72 -9.87 20.67
CA HIS A 69 -16.75 -10.04 21.69
C HIS A 69 -16.41 -9.20 22.93
N THR A 70 -17.44 -8.79 23.69
CA THR A 70 -17.27 -8.09 24.98
C THR A 70 -18.22 -8.68 26.02
N THR A 71 -17.87 -8.53 27.30
CA THR A 71 -18.71 -8.94 28.43
C THR A 71 -19.69 -7.85 28.87
N GLU A 72 -19.39 -6.58 28.52
CA GLU A 72 -20.20 -5.41 28.84
C GLU A 72 -20.60 -4.65 27.55
N PRO A 73 -21.70 -3.88 27.58
CA PRO A 73 -21.99 -2.91 26.52
C PRO A 73 -20.86 -1.89 26.36
N LEU A 74 -20.61 -1.46 25.13
CA LEU A 74 -19.60 -0.45 24.78
C LEU A 74 -20.11 0.52 23.71
N TYR A 75 -19.35 1.58 23.45
CA TYR A 75 -19.57 2.43 22.26
C TYR A 75 -18.92 1.76 21.04
N TYR A 76 -19.72 1.47 20.00
CA TYR A 76 -19.20 0.85 18.78
C TYR A 76 -19.68 1.67 17.57
N ASN A 77 -18.75 2.35 16.89
CA ASN A 77 -19.02 3.14 15.70
C ASN A 77 -18.25 2.53 14.53
N ALA A 78 -18.96 1.87 13.61
CA ALA A 78 -18.38 1.41 12.36
C ALA A 78 -19.22 1.80 11.16
N LYS A 79 -18.54 2.29 10.13
CA LYS A 79 -19.15 2.73 8.87
C LYS A 79 -18.33 2.20 7.70
N PRO A 80 -18.96 1.80 6.59
CA PRO A 80 -18.27 1.29 5.41
C PRO A 80 -17.66 2.44 4.60
N TYR A 81 -16.81 3.24 5.23
CA TYR A 81 -16.07 4.34 4.62
C TYR A 81 -14.66 3.87 4.22
N GLY A 82 -13.96 4.70 3.44
CA GLY A 82 -12.61 4.40 3.00
C GLY A 82 -11.56 4.45 4.10
N CYS A 83 -11.78 5.24 5.16
CA CYS A 83 -10.81 5.42 6.25
C CYS A 83 -11.47 5.65 7.61
N THR A 84 -10.87 5.12 8.69
CA THR A 84 -11.29 5.38 10.08
C THR A 84 -11.25 6.87 10.46
N ASN A 85 -10.31 7.65 9.90
CA ASN A 85 -10.23 9.09 10.17
C ASN A 85 -11.39 9.89 9.57
N THR A 86 -12.09 9.36 8.56
CA THR A 86 -13.34 9.95 8.06
C THR A 86 -14.45 9.89 9.12
N LEU A 87 -14.51 8.80 9.90
CA LEU A 87 -15.46 8.68 11.02
C LEU A 87 -15.08 9.64 12.15
N LEU A 88 -13.79 9.70 12.51
CA LEU A 88 -13.29 10.62 13.54
C LEU A 88 -13.54 12.09 13.14
N PHE A 89 -13.40 12.44 11.87
CA PHE A 89 -13.74 13.76 11.35
C PHE A 89 -15.21 14.13 11.59
N GLU A 90 -16.13 13.22 11.30
CA GLU A 90 -17.54 13.42 11.60
C GLU A 90 -17.78 13.56 13.12
N GLU A 91 -17.09 12.80 13.96
CA GLU A 91 -17.20 12.89 15.41
C GLU A 91 -16.67 14.24 15.96
N TYR A 92 -15.54 14.75 15.45
CA TYR A 92 -15.04 16.09 15.80
C TYR A 92 -16.09 17.16 15.47
N LYS A 93 -16.66 17.12 14.26
CA LYS A 93 -17.69 18.07 13.83
C LYS A 93 -18.97 17.95 14.66
N ALA A 94 -19.43 16.73 14.92
CA ALA A 94 -20.65 16.49 15.69
C ALA A 94 -20.54 16.98 17.14
N ASN A 95 -19.34 16.92 17.72
CA ASN A 95 -19.07 17.38 19.09
C ASN A 95 -18.61 18.84 19.17
N GLY A 96 -18.51 19.56 18.04
CA GLY A 96 -18.05 20.94 18.01
C GLY A 96 -16.60 21.11 18.48
N VAL A 97 -15.76 20.08 18.32
CA VAL A 97 -14.34 20.12 18.66
C VAL A 97 -13.58 20.67 17.46
N GLU A 98 -12.78 21.72 17.70
CA GLU A 98 -11.94 22.31 16.66
C GLU A 98 -10.81 21.36 16.24
N ILE A 99 -10.60 21.23 14.93
CA ILE A 99 -9.50 20.47 14.35
C ILE A 99 -8.39 21.47 13.99
N ASP A 100 -7.29 21.45 14.73
CA ASP A 100 -6.12 22.26 14.41
C ASP A 100 -5.36 21.71 13.18
N SER A 101 -4.44 22.51 12.64
CA SER A 101 -3.65 22.13 11.43
C SER A 101 -2.85 20.84 11.62
N LYS A 102 -2.39 20.55 12.84
CA LYS A 102 -1.60 19.37 13.16
C LYS A 102 -2.46 18.11 13.11
N ILE A 103 -3.61 18.13 13.78
CA ILE A 103 -4.58 17.02 13.74
C ILE A 103 -5.15 16.88 12.32
N ALA A 104 -5.45 17.98 11.63
CA ALA A 104 -5.93 17.93 10.25
C ALA A 104 -4.92 17.26 9.32
N THR A 105 -3.61 17.54 9.51
CA THR A 105 -2.55 16.89 8.73
C THR A 105 -2.50 15.39 8.99
N LEU A 106 -2.59 14.94 10.25
CA LEU A 106 -2.63 13.51 10.57
C LEU A 106 -3.87 12.81 9.97
N MET A 107 -5.04 13.44 10.07
CA MET A 107 -6.30 12.89 9.56
C MET A 107 -6.31 12.79 8.03
N ILE A 108 -5.90 13.85 7.33
CA ILE A 108 -5.85 13.84 5.86
C ILE A 108 -4.81 12.83 5.35
N SER A 109 -3.70 12.66 6.07
CA SER A 109 -2.68 11.66 5.73
C SER A 109 -3.23 10.24 5.81
N ALA A 110 -3.99 9.93 6.86
CA ALA A 110 -4.64 8.62 7.00
C ALA A 110 -5.66 8.38 5.87
N ILE A 111 -6.48 9.38 5.55
CA ILE A 111 -7.42 9.29 4.42
C ILE A 111 -6.67 9.04 3.11
N ILE A 112 -5.58 9.76 2.86
CA ILE A 112 -4.75 9.55 1.66
C ILE A 112 -4.18 8.14 1.60
N SER A 113 -3.69 7.61 2.73
CA SER A 113 -3.08 6.28 2.82
C SER A 113 -4.11 5.18 2.48
N ASP A 114 -5.21 5.10 3.23
CA ASP A 114 -6.21 4.04 3.05
C ASP A 114 -6.92 4.12 1.70
N THR A 115 -7.08 5.34 1.18
CA THR A 115 -7.78 5.56 -0.09
C THR A 115 -6.85 5.65 -1.29
N LEU A 116 -5.53 5.49 -1.13
CA LEU A 116 -4.54 5.66 -2.18
C LEU A 116 -4.74 6.96 -2.98
N LEU A 117 -4.76 8.09 -2.26
CA LEU A 117 -5.03 9.42 -2.81
C LEU A 117 -6.43 9.51 -3.46
N LEU A 118 -7.46 8.98 -2.76
CA LEU A 118 -8.86 8.94 -3.17
C LEU A 118 -9.17 8.06 -4.41
N LYS A 119 -8.27 7.16 -4.79
CA LYS A 119 -8.41 6.30 -5.99
C LYS A 119 -8.73 4.83 -5.68
N SER A 120 -8.58 4.42 -4.42
CA SER A 120 -8.96 3.09 -3.95
C SER A 120 -10.45 2.84 -4.18
N PRO A 121 -10.87 1.61 -4.54
CA PRO A 121 -12.28 1.25 -4.61
C PRO A 121 -13.02 1.31 -3.26
N THR A 122 -12.30 1.41 -2.13
CA THR A 122 -12.89 1.61 -0.80
C THR A 122 -13.27 3.07 -0.55
N CYS A 123 -12.73 4.01 -1.32
CA CYS A 123 -13.00 5.44 -1.18
C CYS A 123 -14.48 5.74 -1.43
N THR A 124 -15.07 6.54 -0.54
CA THR A 124 -16.47 6.97 -0.60
C THR A 124 -16.58 8.50 -0.71
N ASP A 125 -17.76 9.00 -1.05
CA ASP A 125 -18.04 10.45 -1.09
C ASP A 125 -17.78 11.12 0.28
N HIS A 126 -17.90 10.39 1.39
CA HIS A 126 -17.60 10.89 2.73
C HIS A 126 -16.10 11.13 2.93
N ASP A 127 -15.24 10.25 2.39
CA ASP A 127 -13.80 10.43 2.45
C ASP A 127 -13.36 11.63 1.60
N VAL A 128 -14.00 11.81 0.44
CA VAL A 128 -13.78 12.97 -0.43
C VAL A 128 -14.22 14.27 0.25
N GLU A 129 -15.37 14.28 0.94
CA GLU A 129 -15.82 15.45 1.71
C GLU A 129 -14.84 15.78 2.85
N ALA A 130 -14.46 14.78 3.66
CA ALA A 130 -13.51 14.95 4.74
C ALA A 130 -12.16 15.45 4.23
N PHE A 131 -11.63 14.87 3.16
CA PHE A 131 -10.39 15.31 2.51
C PHE A 131 -10.48 16.79 2.10
N ASN A 132 -11.54 17.20 1.42
CA ASN A 132 -11.68 18.57 0.92
C ASN A 132 -11.82 19.59 2.06
N GLU A 133 -12.48 19.24 3.17
CA GLU A 133 -12.56 20.12 4.34
C GLU A 133 -11.22 20.19 5.10
N LEU A 134 -10.53 19.06 5.26
CA LEU A 134 -9.21 19.01 5.89
C LEU A 134 -8.14 19.75 5.04
N GLU A 135 -8.21 19.67 3.71
CA GLU A 135 -7.31 20.38 2.77
C GLU A 135 -7.36 21.90 3.01
N LYS A 136 -8.54 22.45 3.31
CA LYS A 136 -8.71 23.87 3.66
C LYS A 136 -8.02 24.24 4.98
N ILE A 137 -7.97 23.32 5.94
CA ILE A 137 -7.39 23.55 7.27
C ILE A 137 -5.86 23.46 7.21
N VAL A 138 -5.32 22.50 6.47
CA VAL A 138 -3.86 22.29 6.40
C VAL A 138 -3.15 23.35 5.59
N GLY A 139 -3.81 23.97 4.60
CA GLY A 139 -3.30 25.12 3.87
C GLY A 139 -2.14 24.84 2.90
N PHE A 140 -1.85 23.57 2.62
CA PHE A 140 -0.92 23.11 1.58
C PHE A 140 -1.65 22.25 0.53
N ASP A 141 -1.00 21.96 -0.60
CA ASP A 141 -1.55 21.05 -1.62
C ASP A 141 -1.52 19.60 -1.09
N ALA A 142 -2.69 19.08 -0.69
CA ALA A 142 -2.81 17.76 -0.10
C ALA A 142 -2.53 16.63 -1.12
N ARG A 143 -2.67 16.90 -2.42
CA ARG A 143 -2.37 15.92 -3.47
C ARG A 143 -0.88 15.78 -3.70
N GLU A 144 -0.15 16.90 -3.76
CA GLU A 144 1.31 16.90 -3.83
C GLU A 144 1.91 16.26 -2.57
N TYR A 145 1.45 16.68 -1.39
CA TYR A 145 1.83 16.09 -0.12
C TYR A 145 1.58 14.57 -0.10
N GLY A 146 0.36 14.16 -0.44
CA GLY A 146 -0.05 12.77 -0.41
C GLY A 146 0.75 11.89 -1.35
N MET A 147 1.08 12.40 -2.54
CA MET A 147 1.95 11.69 -3.47
C MET A 147 3.35 11.48 -2.88
N ASN A 148 3.96 12.50 -2.27
CA ASN A 148 5.27 12.36 -1.63
C ASN A 148 5.23 11.39 -0.43
N MET A 149 4.15 11.41 0.35
CA MET A 149 3.91 10.48 1.45
C MET A 149 3.85 9.03 0.97
N LEU A 150 3.01 8.73 -0.03
CA LEU A 150 2.89 7.37 -0.59
C LEU A 150 4.21 6.89 -1.21
N LYS A 151 4.97 7.79 -1.86
CA LYS A 151 6.32 7.48 -2.37
C LYS A 151 7.28 7.08 -1.28
N ALA A 152 7.28 7.78 -0.13
CA ALA A 152 8.08 7.39 1.02
C ALA A 152 7.68 6.00 1.56
N GLY A 153 6.38 5.68 1.53
CA GLY A 153 5.85 4.37 1.91
C GLY A 153 6.31 3.22 1.02
N THR A 154 6.45 3.48 -0.28
CA THR A 154 6.86 2.48 -1.27
C THR A 154 8.35 2.57 -1.65
N ASP A 155 9.15 3.29 -0.88
CA ASP A 155 10.56 3.49 -1.17
C ASP A 155 11.35 2.17 -1.12
N LEU A 156 11.83 1.74 -2.29
CA LEU A 156 12.63 0.52 -2.48
C LEU A 156 14.14 0.77 -2.45
N SER A 157 14.61 2.02 -2.23
CA SER A 157 16.03 2.39 -2.29
C SER A 157 16.91 1.64 -1.28
N THR A 158 16.33 1.20 -0.15
CA THR A 158 17.03 0.41 0.87
C THR A 158 17.24 -1.06 0.47
N TYR A 159 16.53 -1.55 -0.55
CA TYR A 159 16.71 -2.91 -1.07
C TYR A 159 17.73 -2.91 -2.21
N SER A 160 18.59 -3.90 -2.23
CA SER A 160 19.46 -4.16 -3.39
C SER A 160 18.64 -4.55 -4.62
N ALA A 161 19.18 -4.34 -5.82
CA ALA A 161 18.52 -4.75 -7.06
C ALA A 161 18.14 -6.24 -7.08
N THR A 162 18.99 -7.10 -6.50
CA THR A 162 18.73 -8.55 -6.36
C THR A 162 17.52 -8.82 -5.47
N GLU A 163 17.37 -8.11 -4.35
CA GLU A 163 16.20 -8.24 -3.49
C GLU A 163 14.96 -7.73 -4.22
N VAL A 164 15.03 -6.54 -4.84
CA VAL A 164 13.91 -5.92 -5.56
C VAL A 164 13.33 -6.85 -6.62
N VAL A 165 14.16 -7.45 -7.48
CA VAL A 165 13.68 -8.35 -8.54
C VAL A 165 13.14 -9.69 -8.02
N ASN A 166 13.36 -10.01 -6.75
CA ASN A 166 12.92 -11.26 -6.11
C ASN A 166 11.79 -11.07 -5.07
N LEU A 167 11.45 -9.84 -4.67
CA LEU A 167 10.45 -9.53 -3.63
C LEU A 167 9.10 -10.24 -3.85
N ASP A 168 8.54 -10.15 -5.05
CA ASP A 168 7.39 -10.94 -5.50
C ASP A 168 7.66 -11.54 -6.87
N ALA A 169 8.70 -12.38 -6.96
CA ALA A 169 8.95 -13.22 -8.13
C ALA A 169 8.07 -14.48 -8.11
N LYS A 170 7.50 -14.83 -9.28
CA LYS A 170 6.88 -16.14 -9.52
C LYS A 170 7.48 -16.77 -10.76
N GLU A 171 7.90 -18.02 -10.61
CA GLU A 171 8.41 -18.84 -11.69
C GLU A 171 7.25 -19.57 -12.38
N PHE A 172 7.34 -19.66 -13.70
CA PHE A 172 6.41 -20.36 -14.56
C PHE A 172 7.20 -21.35 -15.42
N THR A 173 6.65 -22.54 -15.59
CA THR A 173 7.18 -23.54 -16.52
C THR A 173 6.02 -24.06 -17.36
N GLU A 174 6.05 -23.74 -18.64
CA GLU A 174 4.99 -24.10 -19.58
C GLU A 174 5.64 -24.49 -20.91
N LYS A 175 5.16 -25.57 -21.55
CA LYS A 175 5.74 -26.09 -22.82
C LYS A 175 7.27 -26.27 -22.82
N GLY A 176 7.85 -26.61 -21.67
CA GLY A 176 9.30 -26.80 -21.50
C GLY A 176 10.11 -25.49 -21.43
N LYS A 177 9.45 -24.34 -21.44
CA LYS A 177 10.04 -23.00 -21.36
C LYS A 177 9.92 -22.51 -19.92
N LYS A 178 11.00 -21.98 -19.36
CA LYS A 178 11.01 -21.41 -18.00
C LYS A 178 11.04 -19.89 -18.06
N PHE A 179 10.18 -19.24 -17.28
CA PHE A 179 10.21 -17.78 -17.17
C PHE A 179 9.80 -17.29 -15.80
N VAL A 180 10.20 -16.06 -15.47
CA VAL A 180 9.84 -15.38 -14.22
C VAL A 180 9.00 -14.16 -14.53
N VAL A 181 7.94 -13.95 -13.73
CA VAL A 181 7.25 -12.66 -13.65
C VAL A 181 7.36 -12.15 -12.22
N ALA A 182 8.21 -11.15 -12.04
CA ALA A 182 8.42 -10.45 -10.79
C ALA A 182 7.66 -9.12 -10.78
N GLN A 183 7.09 -8.77 -9.64
CA GLN A 183 6.29 -7.57 -9.49
C GLN A 183 6.70 -6.80 -8.24
N VAL A 184 6.74 -5.46 -8.35
CA VAL A 184 6.85 -4.56 -7.21
C VAL A 184 5.78 -3.49 -7.31
N ASN A 185 5.31 -3.04 -6.15
CA ASN A 185 4.36 -1.95 -6.02
C ASN A 185 5.11 -0.67 -5.63
N THR A 186 4.79 0.44 -6.28
CA THR A 186 5.38 1.75 -6.05
C THR A 186 4.34 2.86 -6.24
N ALA A 187 4.54 4.02 -5.63
CA ALA A 187 3.83 5.26 -5.98
C ALA A 187 4.61 6.10 -7.01
N ASP A 188 5.82 5.66 -7.39
CA ASP A 188 6.65 6.29 -8.42
C ASP A 188 7.34 5.24 -9.29
N ILE A 189 6.84 5.06 -10.51
CA ILE A 189 7.46 4.15 -11.49
C ILE A 189 8.85 4.66 -11.88
N ASP A 190 9.02 5.96 -12.04
CA ASP A 190 10.25 6.54 -12.57
C ASP A 190 11.39 6.44 -11.55
N ASP A 191 11.09 6.54 -10.26
CA ASP A 191 12.07 6.30 -9.19
C ASP A 191 12.65 4.88 -9.26
N VAL A 192 11.80 3.85 -9.35
CA VAL A 192 12.26 2.46 -9.49
C VAL A 192 12.96 2.25 -10.83
N PHE A 193 12.43 2.83 -11.91
CA PHE A 193 12.98 2.71 -13.25
C PHE A 193 14.33 3.44 -13.39
N SER A 194 14.61 4.46 -12.59
CA SER A 194 15.92 5.15 -12.58
C SER A 194 17.08 4.18 -12.27
N ARG A 195 16.78 3.08 -11.58
CA ARG A 195 17.70 1.98 -11.23
C ARG A 195 17.75 0.88 -12.30
N LYS A 196 17.27 1.14 -13.53
CA LYS A 196 17.15 0.14 -14.59
C LYS A 196 18.43 -0.66 -14.81
N GLU A 197 19.60 -0.03 -14.85
CA GLU A 197 20.86 -0.72 -15.16
C GLU A 197 21.20 -1.82 -14.14
N GLU A 198 21.07 -1.51 -12.84
CA GLU A 198 21.32 -2.49 -11.78
C GLU A 198 20.21 -3.56 -11.70
N LEU A 199 18.96 -3.19 -11.98
CA LEU A 199 17.84 -4.15 -12.08
C LEU A 199 18.05 -5.11 -13.25
N ALA A 200 18.47 -4.60 -14.41
CA ALA A 200 18.77 -5.40 -15.59
C ALA A 200 19.92 -6.38 -15.33
N PHE A 201 20.98 -5.94 -14.64
CA PHE A 201 22.07 -6.83 -14.22
C PHE A 201 21.58 -7.94 -13.29
N ALA A 202 20.73 -7.63 -12.31
CA ALA A 202 20.15 -8.62 -11.42
C ALA A 202 19.22 -9.61 -12.17
N MET A 203 18.40 -9.12 -13.09
CA MET A 203 17.54 -9.95 -13.96
C MET A 203 18.38 -10.88 -14.85
N GLU A 204 19.45 -10.38 -15.47
CA GLU A 204 20.35 -11.18 -16.31
C GLU A 204 21.03 -12.29 -15.50
N LYS A 205 21.45 -11.99 -14.28
CA LYS A 205 21.98 -13.01 -13.36
C LYS A 205 20.96 -14.11 -13.08
N GLU A 206 19.71 -13.75 -12.75
CA GLU A 206 18.63 -14.73 -12.53
C GLU A 206 18.32 -15.56 -13.79
N ILE A 207 18.35 -14.94 -14.97
CA ILE A 207 18.21 -15.63 -16.26
C ILE A 207 19.27 -16.73 -16.42
N ASN A 208 20.54 -16.38 -16.15
CA ASN A 208 21.66 -17.30 -16.30
C ASN A 208 21.66 -18.40 -15.23
N ASP A 209 21.47 -18.03 -13.96
CA ASP A 209 21.55 -18.95 -12.83
C ASP A 209 20.42 -20.01 -12.87
N LYS A 210 19.23 -19.63 -13.36
CA LYS A 210 18.05 -20.52 -13.39
C LYS A 210 17.73 -21.07 -14.79
N GLY A 211 18.47 -20.67 -15.81
CA GLY A 211 18.22 -21.05 -17.20
C GLY A 211 16.85 -20.59 -17.70
N LEU A 212 16.50 -19.34 -17.42
CA LEU A 212 15.21 -18.75 -17.84
C LEU A 212 15.29 -18.31 -19.30
N GLU A 213 14.18 -18.44 -20.01
CA GLU A 213 14.05 -17.90 -21.38
C GLU A 213 13.43 -16.49 -21.39
N LEU A 214 12.77 -16.09 -20.31
CA LEU A 214 12.23 -14.76 -20.09
C LEU A 214 12.27 -14.39 -18.61
N PHE A 215 12.68 -13.17 -18.32
CA PHE A 215 12.42 -12.50 -17.05
C PHE A 215 11.62 -11.23 -17.35
N LEU A 216 10.42 -11.14 -16.77
CA LEU A 216 9.57 -9.97 -16.83
C LEU A 216 9.49 -9.31 -15.46
N PHE A 217 10.03 -8.11 -15.34
CA PHE A 217 9.92 -7.30 -14.13
C PHE A 217 8.82 -6.27 -14.31
N VAL A 218 7.89 -6.19 -13.37
CA VAL A 218 6.66 -5.38 -13.43
C VAL A 218 6.68 -4.35 -12.30
N ILE A 219 6.85 -3.09 -12.66
CA ILE A 219 6.81 -1.94 -11.74
C ILE A 219 5.39 -1.40 -11.77
N THR A 220 4.63 -1.60 -10.70
CA THR A 220 3.20 -1.31 -10.62
C THR A 220 2.96 -0.03 -9.83
N ASP A 221 2.38 0.99 -10.46
CA ASP A 221 1.91 2.22 -9.82
C ASP A 221 0.57 1.98 -9.14
N ILE A 222 0.59 1.87 -7.81
CA ILE A 222 -0.61 1.63 -6.99
C ILE A 222 -1.55 2.84 -6.95
N VAL A 223 -1.05 4.04 -7.26
CA VAL A 223 -1.83 5.27 -7.23
C VAL A 223 -2.49 5.50 -8.57
N ASN A 224 -1.76 5.41 -9.68
CA ASN A 224 -2.30 5.67 -11.01
C ASN A 224 -2.87 4.44 -11.72
N THR A 225 -2.82 3.27 -11.08
CA THR A 225 -3.35 2.02 -11.63
C THR A 225 -2.71 1.63 -12.97
N ASN A 226 -1.39 1.77 -13.08
CA ASN A 226 -0.64 1.47 -14.29
C ASN A 226 0.60 0.62 -13.96
N SER A 227 1.21 0.00 -14.97
CA SER A 227 2.48 -0.69 -14.81
C SER A 227 3.49 -0.28 -15.88
N LYS A 228 4.78 -0.27 -15.55
CA LYS A 228 5.87 -0.31 -16.52
C LYS A 228 6.60 -1.62 -16.37
N ILE A 229 6.84 -2.31 -17.48
CA ILE A 229 7.55 -3.59 -17.50
C ILE A 229 8.95 -3.43 -18.08
N ILE A 230 9.88 -4.28 -17.63
CA ILE A 230 11.19 -4.53 -18.23
C ILE A 230 11.24 -6.01 -18.62
N ALA A 231 11.53 -6.31 -19.89
CA ALA A 231 11.51 -7.67 -20.42
C ALA A 231 12.90 -8.08 -20.93
N MET A 232 13.49 -9.11 -20.32
CA MET A 232 14.81 -9.62 -20.71
C MET A 232 14.78 -11.12 -21.02
N GLY A 233 15.75 -11.57 -21.82
CA GLY A 233 15.87 -12.97 -22.25
C GLY A 233 15.41 -13.22 -23.69
N ASN A 234 15.62 -14.46 -24.14
CA ASN A 234 15.40 -14.87 -25.53
C ASN A 234 13.94 -14.76 -25.99
N LEU A 235 12.98 -14.87 -25.05
CA LEU A 235 11.55 -14.78 -25.34
C LEU A 235 10.97 -13.39 -25.09
N LYS A 236 11.75 -12.31 -25.03
CA LYS A 236 11.18 -10.96 -24.89
C LYS A 236 10.15 -10.59 -25.98
N GLY A 237 10.27 -11.15 -27.18
CA GLY A 237 9.27 -11.01 -28.25
C GLY A 237 7.88 -11.61 -27.91
N LEU A 238 7.80 -12.55 -26.97
CA LEU A 238 6.52 -13.05 -26.44
C LEU A 238 5.73 -11.95 -25.76
N VAL A 239 6.42 -11.06 -25.02
CA VAL A 239 5.80 -9.93 -24.32
C VAL A 239 5.14 -8.99 -25.32
N GLU A 240 5.81 -8.71 -26.44
CA GLU A 240 5.24 -7.87 -27.50
C GLU A 240 3.96 -8.46 -28.11
N LYS A 241 3.97 -9.78 -28.36
CA LYS A 241 2.78 -10.51 -28.85
C LYS A 241 1.64 -10.47 -27.82
N ALA A 242 1.95 -10.77 -26.56
CA ALA A 242 0.98 -10.87 -25.48
C ALA A 242 0.22 -9.57 -25.22
N PHE A 243 0.89 -8.42 -25.36
CA PHE A 243 0.30 -7.10 -25.13
C PHE A 243 0.02 -6.32 -26.42
N ASN A 244 0.25 -6.92 -27.59
CA ASN A 244 0.11 -6.29 -28.91
C ASN A 244 0.76 -4.90 -28.98
N LYS A 245 1.96 -4.77 -28.43
CA LYS A 245 2.71 -3.52 -28.31
C LYS A 245 4.20 -3.79 -28.41
N LYS A 246 4.98 -2.85 -28.95
CA LYS A 246 6.44 -2.99 -29.06
C LYS A 246 7.14 -2.58 -27.77
N LEU A 247 8.21 -3.30 -27.42
CA LEU A 247 9.17 -2.84 -26.41
C LEU A 247 9.90 -1.62 -26.97
N ASP A 248 10.21 -0.66 -26.10
CA ASP A 248 11.00 0.51 -26.44
C ASP A 248 12.51 0.16 -26.50
N ALA A 249 13.35 1.18 -26.74
CA ALA A 249 14.80 1.03 -26.79
C ALA A 249 15.41 0.54 -25.47
N ASP A 250 14.65 0.61 -24.38
CA ASP A 250 15.04 0.21 -23.04
C ASP A 250 14.53 -1.19 -22.68
N ASP A 251 14.08 -1.98 -23.67
CA ASP A 251 13.44 -3.29 -23.44
C ASP A 251 12.24 -3.19 -22.48
N SER A 252 11.56 -2.04 -22.51
CA SER A 252 10.50 -1.68 -21.58
C SER A 252 9.18 -1.40 -22.28
N MET A 253 8.08 -1.44 -21.53
CA MET A 253 6.75 -1.13 -22.06
C MET A 253 5.83 -0.60 -20.95
N PHE A 254 5.11 0.47 -21.26
CA PHE A 254 4.05 0.97 -20.38
C PHE A 254 2.73 0.25 -20.64
N LEU A 255 2.07 -0.21 -19.58
CA LEU A 255 0.82 -0.94 -19.58
C LEU A 255 -0.22 -0.17 -18.75
N GLU A 256 -1.14 0.50 -19.45
CA GLU A 256 -2.22 1.27 -18.82
C GLU A 256 -3.28 0.33 -18.21
N GLY A 257 -3.73 0.62 -16.99
CA GLY A 257 -4.77 -0.17 -16.30
C GLY A 257 -4.34 -1.56 -15.84
N VAL A 258 -3.06 -1.92 -15.97
CA VAL A 258 -2.54 -3.25 -15.61
C VAL A 258 -1.94 -3.20 -14.21
N MET A 259 -2.47 -4.04 -13.32
CA MET A 259 -2.07 -4.13 -11.91
C MET A 259 -1.81 -5.57 -11.45
N SER A 260 -2.50 -6.54 -12.06
CA SER A 260 -2.52 -7.91 -11.56
C SER A 260 -1.67 -8.82 -12.43
N ARG A 261 -0.54 -9.31 -11.90
CA ARG A 261 0.20 -10.41 -12.54
C ARG A 261 -0.70 -11.59 -12.89
N LYS A 262 -1.55 -12.04 -11.94
CA LYS A 262 -2.37 -13.26 -12.09
C LYS A 262 -3.49 -13.11 -13.12
N LYS A 263 -4.12 -11.94 -13.21
CA LYS A 263 -5.29 -11.72 -14.08
C LYS A 263 -4.92 -11.11 -15.44
N GLN A 264 -3.91 -10.25 -15.49
CA GLN A 264 -3.65 -9.38 -16.64
C GLN A 264 -2.30 -9.61 -17.33
N ILE A 265 -1.31 -10.22 -16.66
CA ILE A 265 0.04 -10.38 -17.22
C ILE A 265 0.34 -11.84 -17.56
N ALA A 266 0.25 -12.74 -16.58
CA ALA A 266 0.55 -14.16 -16.79
C ALA A 266 -0.38 -14.83 -17.82
N PRO A 267 -1.72 -14.61 -17.82
CA PRO A 267 -2.58 -15.30 -18.79
C PRO A 267 -2.27 -14.94 -20.26
N PRO A 268 -2.10 -13.67 -20.65
CA PRO A 268 -1.68 -13.34 -22.02
C PRO A 268 -0.32 -13.93 -22.42
N LEU A 269 0.66 -13.96 -21.52
CA LEU A 269 1.96 -14.59 -21.79
C LEU A 269 1.83 -16.09 -22.06
N LEU A 270 1.08 -16.79 -21.20
CA LEU A 270 0.85 -18.23 -21.33
C LEU A 270 0.06 -18.56 -22.60
N ALA A 271 -0.94 -17.75 -22.95
CA ALA A 271 -1.76 -17.96 -24.14
C ALA A 271 -1.01 -17.77 -25.47
N ASN A 272 0.06 -16.96 -25.48
CA ASN A 272 0.87 -16.65 -26.66
C ASN A 272 2.21 -17.40 -26.69
N LEU A 273 2.48 -18.23 -25.68
CA LEU A 273 3.68 -19.06 -25.62
C LEU A 273 3.52 -20.19 -26.64
N ASP A 274 4.37 -20.21 -27.67
CA ASP A 274 4.35 -21.21 -28.74
C ASP A 274 4.86 -22.58 -28.25
#